data_AF-A0A8S0FNI5-F1
#
_entry.id   AF-A0A8S0FNI5-F1
#
_cell.length_a   1.000
_cell.length_b   1.000
_cell.length_c   1.000
_cell.angle_alpha   90.00
_cell.angle_beta   90.00
_cell.angle_gamma   90.00
#
_symmetry.space_group_name_H-M   'P 1'
#
loop_
_entity.id
_entity.type
_entity.pdbx_description
1 polymer ?
#
loop_
_entity_poly.entity_id
_entity_poly.type
_entity_poly.pdbx_seq_one_letter_code
_entity_poly.pdbx_strand_id
1 'polypeptide(L)'
;MIVRPADGCYFSWIDCSAIGYPFDEFYSRLIHEGKVGIMAGHVYGTEGEGYLRLNLACSREKLYMGLTRLVSVIKNINQGE
;
A
#
# COMPACT_ATOMS: atom_id res chain seq x y z
N MET A 1 -6.45 -6.72 -3.05
CA MET A 1 -5.77 -5.46 -3.40
C MET A 1 -5.95 -5.21 -4.89
N ILE A 2 -6.54 -4.07 -5.27
CA ILE A 2 -6.70 -3.67 -6.68
C ILE A 2 -5.84 -2.42 -6.92
N VAL A 3 -4.99 -2.45 -7.94
CA VAL A 3 -4.19 -1.30 -8.39
C VAL A 3 -4.85 -0.73 -9.64
N ARG A 4 -5.20 0.55 -9.64
CA ARG A 4 -5.83 1.21 -10.80
C ARG A 4 -4.78 1.93 -11.66
N PRO A 5 -4.88 1.89 -13.00
CA PRO A 5 -4.03 2.69 -13.88
C PRO A 5 -4.19 4.18 -13.58
N ALA A 6 -3.09 4.94 -13.69
CA ALA A 6 -3.15 6.40 -13.56
C ALA A 6 -3.48 7.02 -14.92
N ASP A 7 -4.57 7.78 -15.02
CA ASP A 7 -4.95 8.54 -16.22
C ASP A 7 -4.14 9.84 -16.39
N GLY A 8 -3.27 10.15 -15.43
CA GLY A 8 -2.30 11.25 -15.43
C GLY A 8 -1.43 11.23 -14.16
N CYS A 9 -0.18 11.70 -14.26
CA CYS A 9 0.84 11.71 -13.20
C CYS A 9 1.43 10.35 -12.79
N TYR A 10 2.54 10.41 -12.03
CA TYR A 10 3.30 9.25 -11.57
C TYR A 10 2.78 8.67 -10.25
N PHE A 11 1.47 8.79 -9.95
CA PHE A 11 0.88 8.27 -8.71
C PHE A 11 -0.23 7.28 -9.02
N SER A 12 -0.21 6.16 -8.31
CA SER A 12 -1.26 5.14 -8.36
C SER A 12 -1.92 5.02 -7.00
N TRP A 13 -3.23 4.78 -6.99
CA TRP A 13 -3.97 4.47 -5.77
C TRP A 13 -4.18 2.97 -5.65
N ILE A 14 -4.01 2.45 -4.44
CA ILE A 14 -4.14 1.04 -4.11
C ILE A 14 -5.29 0.91 -3.12
N ASP A 15 -6.33 0.17 -3.50
CA ASP A 15 -7.45 -0.16 -2.63
C ASP A 15 -7.10 -1.33 -1.70
N CYS A 16 -7.13 -1.08 -0.39
CA CYS A 16 -6.84 -2.07 0.66
C CYS A 16 -8.11 -2.63 1.33
N SER A 17 -9.32 -2.24 0.91
CA SER A 17 -10.58 -2.71 1.51
C SER A 17 -10.71 -4.25 1.50
N ALA A 18 -10.21 -4.89 0.45
CA ALA A 18 -10.24 -6.35 0.29
C ALA A 18 -9.23 -7.12 1.18
N ILE A 19 -8.46 -6.44 2.03
CA ILE A 19 -7.52 -7.10 2.94
C ILE A 19 -8.24 -7.71 4.16
N GLY A 20 -9.40 -7.16 4.54
CA GLY A 20 -10.15 -7.66 5.70
C GLY A 20 -9.48 -7.42 7.06
N TYR A 21 -8.46 -6.55 7.11
CA TYR A 21 -7.68 -6.23 8.30
C TYR A 21 -7.77 -4.72 8.60
N PRO A 22 -7.75 -4.27 9.87
CA PRO A 22 -7.80 -2.85 10.20
C PRO A 22 -6.69 -2.06 9.50
N PHE A 23 -7.07 -1.00 8.77
CA PHE A 23 -6.14 -0.27 7.90
C PHE A 23 -4.96 0.32 8.67
N ASP A 24 -5.19 0.93 9.83
CA ASP A 24 -4.13 1.59 10.61
C ASP A 24 -3.10 0.58 11.14
N GLU A 25 -3.55 -0.61 11.56
CA GLU A 25 -2.66 -1.67 11.98
C GLU A 25 -1.86 -2.24 10.79
N PHE A 26 -2.53 -2.49 9.66
CA PHE A 26 -1.87 -2.91 8.43
C PHE A 26 -0.81 -1.90 7.98
N TYR A 27 -1.16 -0.61 7.98
CA TYR A 27 -0.27 0.48 7.60
C TYR A 27 0.92 0.57 8.55
N SER A 28 0.70 0.45 9.86
CA SER A 28 1.76 0.40 10.87
C SER A 28 2.74 -0.74 10.59
N ARG A 29 2.24 -1.96 10.35
CA ARG A 29 3.10 -3.12 9.99
C ARG A 29 3.85 -2.90 8.68
N LEU A 30 3.21 -2.29 7.69
CA LEU A 30 3.83 -2.00 6.40
C LEU A 30 5.06 -1.09 6.54
N ILE A 31 4.96 -0.07 7.41
CA ILE A 31 6.05 0.87 7.71
C ILE A 31 7.12 0.21 8.61
N HIS A 32 6.71 -0.41 9.71
CA HIS A 32 7.64 -0.88 10.76
C HIS A 32 8.25 -2.24 10.47
N GLU A 33 7.47 -3.21 9.97
CA GLU A 33 7.92 -4.56 9.64
C GLU A 33 8.35 -4.65 8.18
N GLY A 34 7.48 -4.19 7.26
CA GLY A 34 7.71 -4.25 5.82
C GLY A 34 8.80 -3.29 5.33
N LYS A 35 9.14 -2.26 6.12
CA LYS A 35 10.08 -1.19 5.73
C LYS A 35 9.72 -0.58 4.36
N VAL A 36 8.41 -0.37 4.11
CA VAL A 36 7.88 0.22 2.89
C VAL A 36 7.40 1.63 3.18
N GLY A 37 8.17 2.64 2.79
CA GLY A 37 7.72 4.03 2.84
C GLY A 37 6.68 4.32 1.76
N ILE A 38 5.40 4.31 2.14
CA ILE A 38 4.26 4.62 1.29
C ILE A 38 3.29 5.54 2.04
N MET A 39 2.55 6.39 1.31
CA MET A 39 1.62 7.34 1.92
C MET A 39 0.25 6.70 2.13
N ALA A 40 -0.32 6.89 3.32
CA ALA A 40 -1.74 6.60 3.57
C ALA A 40 -2.63 7.60 2.81
N GLY A 41 -3.75 7.11 2.28
CA GLY A 41 -4.66 7.90 1.46
C GLY A 41 -5.45 8.94 2.25
N HIS A 42 -5.75 8.70 3.53
CA HIS A 42 -6.49 9.62 4.40
C HIS A 42 -5.83 11.01 4.50
N VAL A 43 -4.52 11.10 4.25
CA VAL A 43 -3.76 12.36 4.21
C VAL A 43 -4.31 13.33 3.14
N TYR A 44 -5.03 12.80 2.15
CA TYR A 44 -5.59 13.57 1.03
C TYR A 44 -7.11 13.79 1.15
N GLY A 45 -7.73 13.39 2.25
CA GLY A 45 -9.17 13.52 2.50
C GLY A 45 -9.84 12.18 2.82
N THR A 46 -11.10 12.25 3.23
CA THR A 46 -11.92 11.09 3.62
C THR A 46 -12.11 10.08 2.49
N GLU A 47 -12.12 10.53 1.24
CA GLU A 47 -12.20 9.65 0.06
C GLU A 47 -10.96 8.74 -0.09
N GLY A 48 -9.84 9.08 0.56
CA GLY A 48 -8.62 8.28 0.58
C GLY A 48 -8.54 7.28 1.74
N GLU A 49 -9.57 7.19 2.59
CA GLU A 49 -9.61 6.20 3.67
C GLU A 49 -9.56 4.77 3.13
N GLY A 50 -8.70 3.93 3.71
CA GLY A 50 -8.50 2.56 3.22
C GLY A 50 -7.64 2.45 1.96
N TYR A 51 -7.08 3.55 1.45
CA TYR A 51 -6.20 3.52 0.28
C TYR A 51 -4.74 3.80 0.63
N LEU A 52 -3.83 3.30 -0.21
CA LEU A 52 -2.43 3.74 -0.25
C LEU A 52 -2.15 4.51 -1.54
N ARG A 53 -1.28 5.52 -1.45
CA ARG A 53 -0.80 6.29 -2.60
C ARG A 53 0.62 5.87 -2.96
N LEU A 54 0.75 5.13 -4.04
CA LEU A 54 2.00 4.63 -4.59
C LEU A 54 2.64 5.65 -5.54
N ASN A 55 3.92 5.97 -5.33
CA ASN A 55 4.72 6.78 -6.24
C ASN A 55 5.44 5.88 -7.27
N LEU A 56 5.10 6.05 -8.55
CA LEU A 56 5.68 5.34 -9.69
C LEU A 56 6.90 6.04 -10.30
N ALA A 57 7.26 7.25 -9.87
CA ALA A 57 8.49 7.95 -10.28
C ALA A 57 9.72 7.39 -9.54
N CYS A 58 9.98 6.10 -9.74
CA CYS A 58 11.15 5.40 -9.24
C CYS A 58 11.62 4.33 -10.24
N SER A 59 12.82 3.77 -10.03
CA SER A 59 13.29 2.66 -10.85
C SER A 59 12.37 1.44 -10.69
N ARG A 60 12.26 0.63 -11.76
CA ARG A 60 11.47 -0.61 -11.73
C ARG A 60 11.90 -1.55 -10.61
N GLU A 61 13.20 -1.61 -10.35
CA GLU A 61 13.78 -2.39 -9.26
C GLU A 61 13.24 -1.94 -7.88
N LYS A 62 13.26 -0.63 -7.62
CA LYS A 62 12.75 -0.07 -6.36
C LYS A 62 11.27 -0.31 -6.19
N LEU A 63 10.50 -0.15 -7.29
CA LEU A 63 9.07 -0.44 -7.30
C LEU A 63 8.81 -1.92 -6.97
N TYR A 64 9.52 -2.83 -7.65
CA TYR A 64 9.36 -4.27 -7.45
C TYR A 64 9.71 -4.71 -6.03
N MET A 65 10.79 -4.17 -5.46
CA MET A 65 11.17 -4.41 -4.07
C MET A 65 10.10 -3.93 -3.10
N GLY A 66 9.55 -2.73 -3.30
CA GLY A 66 8.49 -2.17 -2.47
C GLY A 66 7.21 -3.02 -2.50
N LEU A 67 6.78 -3.43 -3.71
CA LEU A 67 5.62 -4.30 -3.89
C LEU A 67 5.84 -5.69 -3.29
N THR A 68 7.03 -6.26 -3.43
CA THR A 68 7.37 -7.57 -2.84
C THR A 68 7.26 -7.53 -1.32
N ARG A 69 7.78 -6.49 -0.68
CA ARG A 69 7.67 -6.29 0.77
C ARG A 69 6.23 -6.09 1.20
N LEU A 70 5.46 -5.30 0.45
CA LEU A 70 4.03 -5.10 0.70
C LEU A 70 3.26 -6.43 0.66
N VAL A 71 3.49 -7.26 -0.36
CA VAL A 71 2.88 -8.59 -0.46
C VAL A 71 3.30 -9.50 0.70
N SER A 72 4.57 -9.42 1.14
CA SER A 72 5.03 -10.19 2.30
C SER A 72 4.27 -9.82 3.58
N VAL A 73 4.03 -8.53 3.82
CA VAL A 73 3.26 -8.08 5.00
C VAL A 73 1.82 -8.58 4.91
N ILE A 74 1.19 -8.49 3.74
CA ILE A 74 -0.18 -9.02 3.52
C ILE A 74 -0.26 -10.52 3.81
N LYS A 75 0.75 -11.30 3.40
CA LYS A 75 0.79 -12.73 3.70
C LYS A 75 0.92 -13.00 5.19
N ASN A 76 1.75 -12.24 5.89
CA ASN A 76 2.00 -12.43 7.31
C ASN A 76 0.79 -12.10 8.17
N ILE A 77 0.00 -11.07 7.81
CA ILE A 77 -1.24 -10.76 8.55
C ILE A 77 -2.31 -11.84 8.35
N ASN A 78 -2.37 -12.48 7.18
CA ASN A 78 -3.34 -13.55 6.88
C ASN A 78 -2.93 -14.92 7.45
N GLN A 79 -1.69 -15.08 7.93
CA GLN A 79 -1.19 -16.32 8.54
C GLN A 79 -1.30 -16.32 10.08
N GLY A 80 -1.75 -15.20 10.66
CA GLY A 80 -1.90 -15.02 12.11
C GLY A 80 -3.30 -15.31 12.67
N GLU A 81 -4.19 -15.90 11.88
CA GLU A 81 -5.49 -16.46 12.31
C GLU A 81 -5.45 -17.98 12.43
#